data_AF-A0ABD6APX3-F1
#
_entry.id   AF-A0ABD6APX3-F1
#
_cell.length_a   1.000
_cell.length_b   1.000
_cell.length_c   1.000
_cell.angle_alpha   90.00
_cell.angle_beta   90.00
_cell.angle_gamma   90.00
#
_symmetry.space_group_name_H-M   'P 1'
#
loop_
_entity.id
_entity.type
_entity.pdbx_description
1 polymer ?
#
loop_
_entity_poly.entity_id
_entity_poly.type
_entity_poly.pdbx_seq_one_letter_code
_entity_poly.pdbx_strand_id
1 'polypeptide(L)'
;MNERRLRRVALVTGLLVLGEALALVVGVRFADPTDPWVTTQHDLLLSLDVLVGGMLCWVGTRSSIEAWPDSLGTLLLVAVCVHIYRLWQVVAGVPNPYATGDALAATTVLKLLAVGTLFVAFAAYRADRSANERAAGSG
;
A
#
# COMPACT_ATOMS: atom_id res chain seq x y z
N MET A 1 7.47 16.12 6.83
CA MET A 1 6.94 16.33 5.45
C MET A 1 5.70 17.20 5.54
N ASN A 2 5.51 18.21 4.67
CA ASN A 2 4.31 19.04 4.74
C ASN A 2 3.07 18.30 4.21
N GLU A 3 1.88 18.74 4.63
CA GLU A 3 0.60 18.08 4.35
C GLU A 3 0.37 17.85 2.85
N ARG A 4 0.62 18.87 2.02
CA ARG A 4 0.48 18.78 0.56
C ARG A 4 1.38 17.71 -0.05
N ARG A 5 2.62 17.56 0.44
CA ARG A 5 3.53 16.50 -0.03
C ARG A 5 3.05 15.12 0.41
N LEU A 6 2.64 14.96 1.67
CA LEU A 6 2.14 13.68 2.18
C LEU A 6 0.93 13.18 1.38
N ARG A 7 0.00 14.08 1.04
CA ARG A 7 -1.13 13.78 0.16
C ARG A 7 -0.73 13.35 -1.25
N ARG A 8 0.23 14.06 -1.87
CA ARG A 8 0.73 13.71 -3.21
C ARG A 8 1.43 12.35 -3.20
N VAL A 9 2.24 12.07 -2.18
CA VAL A 9 2.87 10.77 -2.00
C VAL A 9 1.80 9.69 -1.85
N ALA A 10 0.78 9.89 -1.01
CA ALA A 10 -0.33 8.95 -0.88
C ALA A 10 -1.04 8.69 -2.21
N LEU A 11 -1.34 9.73 -2.99
CA LEU A 11 -1.98 9.58 -4.29
C LEU A 11 -1.10 8.79 -5.28
N VAL A 12 0.19 9.14 -5.39
CA VAL A 12 1.12 8.46 -6.31
C VAL A 12 1.34 7.00 -5.89
N THR A 13 1.55 6.75 -4.60
CA THR A 13 1.65 5.39 -4.05
C THR A 13 0.36 4.60 -4.30
N GLY A 14 -0.80 5.23 -4.11
CA GLY A 14 -2.11 4.63 -4.37
C GLY A 14 -2.27 4.24 -5.83
N LEU A 15 -1.92 5.13 -6.77
CA LEU A 15 -1.97 4.86 -8.20
C LEU A 15 -1.03 3.73 -8.61
N LEU A 16 0.18 3.69 -8.05
CA LEU A 16 1.15 2.62 -8.30
C LEU A 16 0.60 1.26 -7.86
N VAL A 17 0.16 1.17 -6.60
CA VAL A 17 -0.35 -0.09 -6.01
C VAL A 17 -1.63 -0.54 -6.71
N LEU A 18 -2.58 0.38 -6.92
CA LEU A 18 -3.86 0.06 -7.55
C LEU A 18 -3.68 -0.29 -9.03
N GLY A 19 -2.89 0.48 -9.77
CA GLY A 19 -2.69 0.28 -11.21
C GLY A 19 -2.11 -1.09 -11.52
N GLU A 20 -1.08 -1.50 -10.78
CA GLU A 20 -0.49 -2.83 -10.94
C GLU A 20 -1.47 -3.93 -10.49
N ALA A 21 -2.17 -3.75 -9.37
CA ALA A 21 -3.15 -4.73 -8.91
C ALA A 21 -4.25 -4.96 -9.96
N LEU A 22 -4.79 -3.89 -10.55
CA LEU A 22 -5.77 -3.99 -11.62
C LEU A 22 -5.19 -4.65 -12.88
N ALA A 23 -3.95 -4.32 -13.25
CA ALA A 23 -3.27 -4.97 -14.37
C ALA A 23 -3.11 -6.50 -14.13
N LEU A 24 -2.80 -6.91 -12.90
CA LEU A 24 -2.68 -8.32 -12.51
C LEU A 24 -4.03 -9.02 -12.44
N VAL A 25 -5.08 -8.36 -11.95
CA VAL A 25 -6.47 -8.88 -12.02
C VAL A 25 -6.84 -9.17 -13.48
N VAL A 26 -6.59 -8.22 -14.38
CA VAL A 26 -6.93 -8.40 -15.80
C VAL A 26 -6.05 -9.47 -16.45
N GLY A 27 -4.73 -9.39 -16.25
CA GLY A 27 -3.74 -10.22 -16.93
C GLY A 27 -3.66 -11.67 -16.43
N VAL A 28 -4.01 -11.93 -15.18
CA VAL A 28 -4.01 -13.29 -14.60
C VAL A 28 -5.43 -13.81 -14.47
N ARG A 29 -6.30 -13.08 -13.75
CA ARG A 29 -7.62 -13.62 -13.35
C ARG A 29 -8.64 -13.64 -14.48
N PHE A 30 -8.70 -12.59 -15.29
CA PHE A 30 -9.70 -12.49 -16.37
C PHE A 30 -9.22 -13.06 -17.70
N ALA A 31 -7.92 -13.05 -17.96
CA ALA A 31 -7.36 -13.64 -19.18
C ALA A 31 -7.43 -15.17 -19.16
N ASP A 32 -7.12 -15.81 -18.02
CA ASP A 32 -7.23 -17.26 -17.85
C ASP A 32 -7.66 -17.61 -16.41
N PRO A 33 -8.97 -17.87 -16.17
CA PRO A 33 -9.45 -18.21 -14.84
C PRO A 33 -9.03 -19.62 -14.37
N THR A 34 -8.48 -20.46 -15.26
CA THR A 34 -7.95 -21.80 -14.93
C THR A 34 -6.46 -21.78 -14.60
N ASP A 35 -5.84 -20.59 -14.66
CA ASP A 35 -4.45 -20.40 -14.34
C ASP A 35 -4.15 -20.92 -12.91
N PRO A 36 -3.17 -21.83 -12.72
CA PRO A 36 -2.77 -22.34 -11.40
C PRO A 36 -2.34 -21.24 -10.41
N TRP A 37 -2.05 -20.04 -10.90
CA TRP A 37 -1.74 -18.87 -10.09
C TRP A 37 -2.97 -18.28 -9.39
N VAL A 38 -4.19 -18.60 -9.83
CA VAL A 38 -5.44 -18.23 -9.17
C VAL A 38 -5.67 -19.12 -7.95
N THR A 39 -5.16 -18.68 -6.81
CA THR A 39 -5.37 -19.34 -5.51
C THR A 39 -6.02 -18.39 -4.53
N THR A 40 -6.70 -18.92 -3.51
CA THR A 40 -7.30 -18.10 -2.43
C THR A 40 -6.29 -17.15 -1.78
N GLN A 41 -5.05 -17.62 -1.61
CA GLN A 41 -3.97 -16.80 -1.06
C GLN A 41 -3.66 -15.62 -1.98
N HIS A 42 -3.47 -15.89 -3.27
CA HIS A 42 -3.12 -14.88 -4.26
C HIS A 42 -4.25 -13.85 -4.46
N ASP A 43 -5.50 -14.32 -4.51
CA ASP A 43 -6.69 -13.46 -4.56
C ASP A 43 -6.80 -12.55 -3.32
N LEU A 44 -6.48 -13.06 -2.13
CA LEU A 44 -6.45 -12.26 -0.90
C LEU A 44 -5.37 -11.17 -0.98
N LEU A 45 -4.14 -11.52 -1.34
CA LEU A 45 -3.06 -10.55 -1.43
C LEU A 45 -3.37 -9.47 -2.48
N LEU A 46 -3.97 -9.86 -3.61
CA LEU A 46 -4.37 -8.93 -4.66
C LEU A 46 -5.51 -8.02 -4.22
N SER A 47 -6.50 -8.56 -3.52
CA SER A 47 -7.62 -7.78 -2.94
C SER A 47 -7.12 -6.74 -1.94
N LEU A 48 -6.10 -7.09 -1.14
CA LEU A 48 -5.46 -6.14 -0.23
C LEU A 48 -4.77 -4.99 -0.97
N ASP A 49 -4.09 -5.27 -2.09
CA ASP A 49 -3.50 -4.21 -2.91
C ASP A 49 -4.56 -3.29 -3.52
N VAL A 50 -5.66 -3.85 -4.04
CA VAL A 50 -6.78 -3.06 -4.56
C VAL A 50 -7.37 -2.17 -3.47
N LEU A 51 -7.62 -2.73 -2.28
CA LEU A 51 -8.17 -2.00 -1.15
C LEU A 51 -7.24 -0.88 -0.68
N VAL A 52 -5.96 -1.18 -0.49
CA VAL A 52 -4.97 -0.20 -0.03
C VAL A 52 -4.73 0.86 -1.09
N GLY A 53 -4.51 0.47 -2.35
CA GLY A 53 -4.30 1.39 -3.46
C GLY A 53 -5.50 2.33 -3.68
N GLY A 54 -6.72 1.78 -3.64
CA GLY A 54 -7.95 2.56 -3.72
C GLY A 54 -8.12 3.52 -2.54
N MET A 55 -7.84 3.05 -1.32
CA MET A 55 -7.89 3.88 -0.12
C MET A 55 -6.88 5.03 -0.18
N LEU A 56 -5.66 4.75 -0.65
CA LEU A 56 -4.60 5.75 -0.81
C LEU A 56 -4.93 6.80 -1.86
N CYS A 57 -5.51 6.40 -2.99
CA CYS A 57 -6.04 7.33 -3.97
C CYS A 57 -7.12 8.22 -3.35
N TRP A 58 -8.08 7.62 -2.64
CA TRP A 58 -9.18 8.33 -2.00
C TRP A 58 -8.68 9.36 -0.98
N VAL A 59 -7.85 8.97 -0.01
CA VAL A 59 -7.30 9.92 0.99
C VAL A 59 -6.39 10.96 0.36
N GLY A 60 -5.60 10.59 -0.66
CA GLY A 60 -4.71 11.50 -1.37
C GLY A 60 -5.45 12.66 -2.06
N THR A 61 -6.69 12.43 -2.51
CA THR A 61 -7.54 13.48 -3.13
C THR A 61 -8.19 14.43 -2.12
N ARG A 62 -8.30 14.04 -0.84
CA ARG A 62 -8.93 14.89 0.20
C ARG A 62 -8.12 16.14 0.46
N SER A 63 -8.78 17.27 0.72
CA SER A 63 -8.13 18.58 0.92
C SER A 63 -7.27 18.63 2.19
N SER A 64 -7.63 17.87 3.22
CA SER A 64 -6.95 17.83 4.51
C SER A 64 -6.64 16.40 4.98
N ILE A 65 -5.51 16.23 5.66
CA ILE A 65 -5.12 14.98 6.32
C ILE A 65 -5.95 14.71 7.58
N GLU A 66 -6.59 15.72 8.16
CA GLU A 66 -7.50 15.53 9.29
C GLU A 66 -8.72 14.67 8.93
N ALA A 67 -9.11 14.67 7.66
CA ALA A 67 -10.18 13.84 7.15
C ALA A 67 -9.73 12.39 6.86
N TRP A 68 -8.46 12.05 7.09
CA TRP A 68 -7.96 10.70 6.89
C TRP A 68 -8.35 9.82 8.08
N PRO A 69 -8.81 8.58 7.84
CA PRO A 69 -9.28 7.74 8.91
C PRO A 69 -8.14 7.23 9.77
N ASP A 70 -8.43 7.05 11.06
CA ASP A 70 -7.47 6.54 12.04
C ASP A 70 -6.96 5.14 11.69
N SER A 71 -7.79 4.34 11.01
CA SER A 71 -7.45 2.99 10.54
C SER A 71 -6.43 2.96 9.39
N LEU A 72 -6.10 4.10 8.77
CA LEU A 72 -5.13 4.16 7.68
C LEU A 72 -3.76 3.61 8.09
N GLY A 73 -3.32 3.86 9.32
CA GLY A 73 -2.05 3.33 9.84
C GLY A 73 -2.02 1.80 9.83
N THR A 74 -3.12 1.16 10.24
CA THR A 74 -3.26 -0.31 10.21
C THR A 74 -3.27 -0.84 8.78
N LEU A 75 -3.98 -0.18 7.87
CA LEU A 75 -4.01 -0.57 6.45
C LEU A 75 -2.63 -0.49 5.80
N LEU A 76 -1.87 0.58 6.09
CA LEU A 76 -0.50 0.75 5.63
C LEU A 76 0.42 -0.33 6.19
N LEU A 77 0.29 -0.68 7.46
CA LEU A 77 1.06 -1.77 8.07
C LEU A 77 0.76 -3.12 7.40
N VAL A 78 -0.51 -3.42 7.15
CA VAL A 78 -0.91 -4.64 6.42
C VAL A 78 -0.27 -4.68 5.04
N ALA A 79 -0.28 -3.58 4.30
CA ALA A 79 0.36 -3.51 2.99
C ALA A 79 1.88 -3.69 3.05
N VAL A 80 2.55 -3.13 4.07
CA VAL A 80 3.99 -3.39 4.31
C VAL A 80 4.22 -4.89 4.52
N CYS A 81 3.44 -5.55 5.39
CA CYS A 81 3.55 -6.98 5.64
C CYS A 81 3.30 -7.81 4.36
N VAL A 82 2.30 -7.46 3.57
CA VAL A 82 2.00 -8.11 2.28
C VAL A 82 3.17 -8.02 1.32
N HIS A 83 3.76 -6.84 1.15
CA HIS A 83 4.89 -6.67 0.22
C HIS A 83 6.19 -7.30 0.74
N ILE A 84 6.43 -7.31 2.06
CA ILE A 84 7.52 -8.08 2.68
C ILE A 84 7.34 -9.57 2.42
N TYR A 85 6.13 -10.09 2.62
CA TYR A 85 5.83 -11.50 2.38
C TYR A 85 6.10 -11.89 0.93
N ARG A 86 5.65 -11.09 -0.03
CA ARG A 86 5.92 -11.34 -1.46
C ARG A 86 7.41 -11.28 -1.79
N LEU A 87 8.16 -10.33 -1.22
CA LEU A 87 9.60 -10.25 -1.41
C LEU A 87 10.32 -11.46 -0.80
N TRP A 88 9.88 -11.93 0.37
CA TRP A 88 10.38 -13.16 0.97
C TRP A 88 10.14 -14.37 0.06
N GLN A 89 8.97 -14.49 -0.59
CA GLN A 89 8.71 -15.57 -1.55
C GLN A 89 9.72 -15.56 -2.71
N VAL A 90 10.06 -14.37 -3.24
CA VAL A 90 11.10 -14.20 -4.27
C VAL A 90 12.45 -14.71 -3.77
N VAL A 91 12.89 -14.25 -2.60
CA VAL A 91 14.18 -14.63 -2.01
C VAL A 91 14.23 -16.12 -1.68
N ALA A 92 13.12 -16.71 -1.24
CA ALA A 92 13.01 -18.11 -0.91
C ALA A 92 12.86 -19.03 -2.13
N GLY A 93 12.80 -18.49 -3.36
CA GLY A 93 12.58 -19.26 -4.58
C GLY A 93 11.18 -19.89 -4.66
N VAL A 94 10.23 -19.38 -3.87
CA VAL A 94 8.83 -19.83 -3.89
C VAL A 94 8.15 -19.20 -5.11
N PRO A 95 7.52 -19.99 -6.00
CA PRO A 95 6.79 -19.45 -7.14
C PRO A 95 5.75 -18.41 -6.70
N ASN A 96 5.81 -17.19 -7.26
CA ASN A 96 4.87 -16.11 -6.96
C ASN A 96 4.51 -15.35 -8.25
N PRO A 97 3.25 -15.38 -8.73
CA PRO A 97 2.83 -14.78 -10.01
C PRO A 97 2.96 -13.26 -10.01
N TYR A 98 2.94 -12.66 -8.82
CA TYR A 98 3.02 -11.23 -8.62
C TYR A 98 4.46 -10.74 -8.48
N ALA A 99 5.42 -11.65 -8.59
CA ALA A 99 6.85 -11.36 -8.59
C ALA A 99 7.63 -12.29 -9.54
N THR A 100 6.96 -12.90 -10.53
CA THR A 100 7.60 -13.76 -11.54
C THR A 100 8.34 -12.90 -12.56
N GLY A 101 9.57 -12.55 -12.23
CA GLY A 101 10.50 -11.83 -13.10
C GLY A 101 11.01 -10.53 -12.48
N ASP A 102 12.16 -10.08 -12.97
CA ASP A 102 12.91 -8.95 -12.41
C ASP A 102 12.08 -7.66 -12.31
N ALA A 103 11.23 -7.41 -13.31
CA ALA A 103 10.35 -6.23 -13.35
C ALA A 103 9.29 -6.23 -12.24
N LEU A 104 8.65 -7.38 -11.98
CA LEU A 104 7.63 -7.49 -10.94
C LEU A 104 8.25 -7.52 -9.53
N ALA A 105 9.43 -8.13 -9.39
CA ALA A 105 10.22 -8.06 -8.16
C ALA A 105 10.63 -6.61 -7.85
N ALA A 106 11.16 -5.87 -8.84
CA ALA A 106 11.50 -4.46 -8.69
C ALA A 106 10.27 -3.61 -8.31
N THR A 107 9.13 -3.85 -8.96
CA THR A 107 7.89 -3.12 -8.65
C THR A 107 7.40 -3.43 -7.23
N THR A 108 7.53 -4.67 -6.77
CA THR A 108 7.24 -5.06 -5.38
C THR A 108 8.13 -4.31 -4.38
N VAL A 109 9.42 -4.17 -4.67
CA VAL A 109 10.34 -3.37 -3.83
C VAL A 109 9.94 -1.90 -3.83
N LEU A 110 9.62 -1.32 -5.00
CA LEU A 110 9.17 0.07 -5.10
C LEU A 110 7.89 0.33 -4.29
N LYS A 111 6.90 -0.57 -4.38
CA LYS A 111 5.68 -0.49 -3.58
C LYS A 111 5.98 -0.59 -2.09
N LEU A 112 6.84 -1.51 -1.67
CA LEU A 112 7.25 -1.64 -0.27
C LEU A 112 7.87 -0.34 0.26
N LEU A 113 8.80 0.25 -0.49
CA LEU A 113 9.43 1.52 -0.12
C LEU A 113 8.42 2.67 -0.07
N ALA A 114 7.52 2.74 -1.05
CA ALA A 114 6.51 3.78 -1.14
C ALA A 114 5.50 3.71 0.02
N VAL A 115 4.94 2.52 0.29
CA VAL A 115 4.00 2.29 1.39
C VAL A 115 4.69 2.43 2.74
N GLY A 116 5.92 1.91 2.90
CA GLY A 116 6.69 2.03 4.14
C GLY A 116 7.04 3.48 4.48
N THR A 117 7.45 4.27 3.49
CA THR A 117 7.69 5.71 3.66
C THR A 117 6.42 6.43 4.09
N LEU A 118 5.29 6.07 3.47
CA LEU A 118 4.00 6.66 3.79
C LEU A 118 3.53 6.28 5.21
N PHE A 119 3.74 5.03 5.62
CA PHE A 119 3.46 4.55 6.97
C PHE A 119 4.23 5.35 8.02
N VAL A 120 5.55 5.47 7.86
CA VAL A 120 6.40 6.22 8.81
C VAL A 120 6.00 7.68 8.84
N ALA A 121 5.78 8.30 7.68
CA ALA A 121 5.41 9.71 7.60
C ALA A 121 4.02 9.99 8.24
N PHE A 122 3.05 9.10 8.04
CA PHE A 122 1.73 9.22 8.64
C PHE A 122 1.78 9.01 10.17
N ALA A 123 2.55 8.02 10.64
CA ALA A 123 2.75 7.79 12.07
C ALA A 123 3.40 8.99 12.75
N ALA A 124 4.44 9.58 12.15
CA ALA A 124 5.08 10.79 12.65
C ALA A 124 4.12 11.97 12.73
N TYR A 125 3.34 12.21 11.66
CA TYR A 125 2.32 13.28 11.66
C TYR A 125 1.31 13.13 12.81
N ARG A 126 0.85 11.90 13.08
CA ARG A 126 -0.09 11.61 14.17
C ARG A 126 0.54 11.81 15.55
N ALA A 127 1.80 11.43 15.72
CA ALA A 127 2.53 11.64 16.96
C ALA A 127 2.69 13.14 17.27
N ASP A 128 3.12 13.93 16.28
CA ASP A 128 3.30 15.38 16.41
C ASP A 128 1.98 16.08 16.77
N ARG A 129 0.88 15.71 16.09
CA ARG A 129 -0.45 16.25 16.39
C ARG A 129 -0.87 15.93 17.83
N SER A 130 -0.72 14.68 18.24
CA SER A 130 -1.11 14.23 19.58
C SER A 130 -0.30 14.91 20.68
N ALA A 131 0.94 15.33 20.39
CA ALA A 131 1.77 16.12 21.29
C ALA A 131 1.29 17.58 21.37
N ASN A 132 0.96 18.19 20.22
CA ASN A 132 0.46 19.57 20.15
C ASN A 132 -0.90 19.73 20.83
N GLU A 133 -1.82 18.78 20.66
CA GLU A 133 -3.13 18.79 21.33
C GLU A 133 -2.98 18.68 22.87
N ARG A 134 -2.03 17.86 23.35
CA ARG A 134 -1.71 17.75 24.78
C ARG A 134 -1.15 19.05 25.35
N ALA A 135 -0.26 19.71 24.63
CA ALA A 135 0.32 20.98 25.05
C ALA A 135 -0.71 22.13 25.07
N ALA A 136 -1.66 22.13 24.14
CA ALA A 136 -2.72 23.13 24.06
C ALA A 136 -3.81 22.95 25.12
N GLY A 137 -4.06 21.70 25.56
CA GLY A 137 -5.04 21.38 26.63
C GLY A 137 -4.49 21.48 28.06
N SER A 138 -3.20 21.77 28.25
CA SER A 138 -2.54 21.88 29.56
C SER A 138 -2.32 23.32 30.05
N GLY A 139 -2.91 24.32 29.38
CA GLY A 139 -2.87 25.74 29.77
C GLY A 139 -4.26 26.25 30.15
#